data_AF-A0A6I3C6G4-F1
#
_entry.id   AF-A0A6I3C6G4-F1
#
_cell.length_a   1.000
_cell.length_b   1.000
_cell.length_c   1.000
_cell.angle_alpha   90.00
_cell.angle_beta   90.00
_cell.angle_gamma   90.00
#
_symmetry.space_group_name_H-M   'P 1'
#
loop_
_entity.id
_entity.type
_entity.pdbx_description
1 polymer ?
#
loop_
_entity_poly.entity_id
_entity_poly.type
_entity_poly.pdbx_seq_one_letter_code
_entity_poly.pdbx_strand_id
1 'polypeptide(L)' 'PDAERLVADAAAIIEWCRERMANYKTPRRVIFVDSLPQNASGKVLKHELRSLAARSR' A
#
# COMPACT_ATOMS: atom_id res chain seq x y z
N PRO A 1 13.85 -19.52 -15.52
CA PRO A 1 13.96 -19.22 -14.07
C PRO A 1 13.11 -17.99 -13.79
N ASP A 2 11.81 -18.21 -13.80
CA ASP A 2 10.81 -17.17 -13.69
C ASP A 2 10.62 -16.88 -12.21
N ALA A 3 11.04 -15.69 -11.80
CA ALA A 3 10.86 -15.23 -10.44
C ALA A 3 9.38 -15.34 -10.07
N GLU A 4 9.07 -16.28 -9.18
CA GLU A 4 7.77 -16.47 -8.59
C GLU A 4 7.34 -15.11 -7.98
N ARG A 5 6.39 -14.44 -8.63
CA ARG A 5 5.79 -13.21 -8.09
C ARG A 5 5.13 -13.61 -6.77
N LEU A 6 5.81 -13.35 -5.66
CA LEU A 6 5.23 -13.43 -4.33
C LEU A 6 4.09 -12.40 -4.26
N VAL A 7 2.87 -12.87 -4.44
CA VAL A 7 1.67 -12.08 -4.20
C VAL A 7 1.48 -12.05 -2.69
N ALA A 8 2.07 -11.05 -2.04
CA ALA A 8 1.78 -10.81 -0.62
C ALA A 8 0.34 -10.30 -0.51
N ASP A 9 -0.49 -10.98 0.28
CA ASP A 9 -1.80 -10.46 0.64
C ASP A 9 -1.69 -9.30 1.65
N ALA A 10 -2.78 -8.58 1.86
CA ALA A 10 -2.81 -7.43 2.75
C ALA A 10 -2.44 -7.78 4.20
N ALA A 11 -2.80 -8.97 4.68
CA ALA A 11 -2.54 -9.40 6.05
C ALA A 11 -1.05 -9.69 6.27
N ALA A 12 -0.41 -10.37 5.31
CA ALA A 12 1.02 -10.65 5.34
C ALA A 12 1.85 -9.36 5.38
N ILE A 13 1.47 -8.33 4.61
CA ILE A 13 2.15 -7.03 4.62
C ILE A 13 2.00 -6.35 5.98
N ILE A 14 0.80 -6.38 6.57
CA ILE A 14 0.54 -5.77 7.88
C ILE A 14 1.35 -6.50 8.96
N GLU A 15 1.39 -7.83 8.95
CA GLU A 15 2.12 -8.61 9.95
C GLU A 15 3.63 -8.37 9.84
N TRP A 16 4.16 -8.37 8.62
CA TRP A 16 5.55 -8.01 8.36
C TRP A 16 5.91 -6.62 8.92
N CYS A 17 4.99 -5.65 8.80
CA CYS A 17 5.14 -4.30 9.37
C CYS A 17 5.14 -4.30 10.90
N ARG A 18 4.28 -5.11 11.54
CA ARG A 18 4.19 -5.20 13.02
C ARG A 18 5.45 -5.76 13.63
N GLU A 19 6.05 -6.78 13.01
CA GLU A 19 7.29 -7.38 13.48
C GLU A 19 8.48 -6.42 13.42
N ARG A 20 8.43 -5.40 12.54
CA ARG A 20 9.59 -4.54 12.19
C ARG A 20 9.43 -3.08 12.59
N MET A 21 8.24 -2.66 13.00
CA MET A 21 7.95 -1.27 13.36
C MET A 21 7.07 -1.20 14.60
N ALA A 22 7.17 -0.09 15.34
CA ALA A 22 6.25 0.17 16.43
C ALA A 22 4.79 0.17 15.93
N ASN A 23 3.87 -0.32 16.77
CA ASN A 23 2.45 -0.50 16.41
C ASN A 23 1.79 0.76 15.79
N TYR A 24 2.15 1.96 16.25
CA TYR A 24 1.57 3.21 15.71
C TYR A 24 2.03 3.52 14.27
N LYS A 25 3.10 2.90 13.77
CA LYS A 25 3.58 3.01 12.39
C LYS A 25 3.03 1.91 11.48
N THR A 26 2.44 0.86 12.06
CA THR A 26 1.86 -0.22 11.27
C THR A 26 0.62 0.30 10.53
N PRO A 27 0.51 0.06 9.21
CA PRO A 27 -0.66 0.47 8.46
C PRO A 27 -1.89 -0.27 8.97
N ARG A 28 -3.02 0.44 9.11
CA ARG A 28 -4.28 -0.19 9.50
C ARG A 28 -4.88 -1.06 8.39
N ARG A 29 -4.52 -0.74 7.14
CA ARG A 29 -5.09 -1.32 5.92
C ARG A 29 -4.07 -1.24 4.79
N VAL A 30 -4.13 -2.19 3.87
CA VAL A 30 -3.38 -2.20 2.61
C VAL A 30 -4.39 -2.28 1.47
N ILE A 31 -4.23 -1.43 0.47
CA ILE A 31 -5.07 -1.40 -0.73
C ILE A 31 -4.14 -1.56 -1.92
N PHE A 32 -4.38 -2.60 -2.71
CA PHE A 32 -3.67 -2.82 -3.96
C PHE A 32 -4.33 -2.00 -5.07
N VAL A 33 -3.51 -1.33 -5.86
CA VAL A 33 -3.94 -0.54 -7.02
C VAL A 33 -3.00 -0.89 -8.18
N ASP A 34 -3.51 -0.87 -9.40
CA ASP A 34 -2.69 -1.14 -10.58
C ASP A 34 -1.60 -0.08 -10.78
N SER A 35 -1.86 1.16 -10.35
CA SER A 35 -0.89 2.25 -10.38
C SER A 35 -1.18 3.30 -9.33
N LEU A 36 -0.13 4.02 -8.90
CA LEU A 36 -0.28 5.17 -8.01
C LEU A 36 -0.75 6.39 -8.82
N PRO A 37 -1.69 7.20 -8.28
CA PRO A 37 -2.08 8.45 -8.91
C PRO A 37 -0.89 9.42 -8.88
N GLN A 38 -0.46 9.85 -10.06
CA GLN A 38 0.69 10.72 -10.24
C GLN A 38 0.35 11.90 -11.16
N ASN A 39 1.05 13.02 -10.98
CA ASN A 39 0.98 14.12 -11.94
C ASN A 39 1.82 13.82 -13.19
N ALA A 40 1.81 14.71 -14.17
CA ALA A 40 2.57 14.58 -15.41
C ALA A 40 4.10 14.45 -15.21
N SER A 41 4.63 14.84 -14.05
CA SER A 41 6.05 14.68 -13.69
C SER A 41 6.33 13.43 -12.85
N GLY A 42 5.35 12.53 -12.69
CA GLY A 42 5.49 11.29 -11.91
C GLY A 42 5.37 11.47 -10.39
N LYS A 43 5.05 12.67 -9.89
CA LYS A 43 4.90 12.89 -8.44
C LYS A 43 3.55 12.36 -7.97
N VAL A 44 3.59 11.58 -6.89
CA VAL A 44 2.38 11.00 -6.28
C VAL A 44 1.45 12.08 -5.74
N LEU A 45 0.17 11.99 -6.12
CA LEU A 45 -0.88 12.89 -5.69
C LEU A 45 -1.48 12.41 -4.36
N LYS A 46 -0.97 12.94 -3.24
CA LYS A 46 -1.43 12.54 -1.89
C LYS A 46 -2.93 12.75 -1.64
N HIS A 47 -3.56 13.73 -2.30
CA HIS A 47 -5.00 13.98 -2.14
C HIS A 47 -5.84 12.86 -2.77
N GLU A 48 -5.48 12.40 -3.97
CA GLU A 48 -6.08 11.22 -4.62
C GLU A 48 -5.92 9.97 -3.75
N LEU A 49 -4.74 9.76 -3.17
CA LEU A 49 -4.52 8.63 -2.24
C LEU A 49 -5.45 8.67 -1.02
N ARG A 50 -5.69 9.86 -0.44
CA ARG A 50 -6.65 9.99 0.68
C ARG A 50 -8.08 9.67 0.22
N SER A 51 -8.47 10.14 -0.96
CA SER A 51 -9.79 9.84 -1.53
C SER A 51 -9.95 8.35 -1.82
N LEU A 52 -8.93 7.68 -2.38
CA LEU A 52 -8.91 6.23 -2.57
C LEU A 52 -9.07 5.49 -1.24
N ALA A 53 -8.27 5.85 -0.24
CA ALA A 53 -8.34 5.23 1.09
C ALA A 53 -9.70 5.44 1.78
N ALA A 54 -10.36 6.58 1.54
CA ALA A 54 -11.69 6.85 2.05
C ALA A 54 -12.78 6.04 1.33
N ARG A 55 -12.67 5.85 0.01
CA ARG A 55 -13.64 5.08 -0.80
C ARG A 55 -13.57 3.58 -0.56
N SER A 56 -12.40 3.05 -0.28
CA SER A 56 -12.24 1.62 -0.02
C SER A 56 -12.79 1.18 1.34
N ARG A 57 -13.42 2.09 2.11
CA ARG A 57 -13.82 1.86 3.51
C ARG A 57 -14.60 0.57 3.72
#